data_AF-A0A1U7NPG5-F1
#
_entry.id   AF-A0A1U7NPG5-F1
#
_cell.length_a   1.000
_cell.length_b   1.000
_cell.length_c   1.000
_cell.angle_alpha   90.00
_cell.angle_beta   90.00
_cell.angle_gamma   90.00
#
_symmetry.space_group_name_H-M   'P 1'
#
loop_
_entity.id
_entity.type
_entity.pdbx_description
1 polymer ?
#
loop_
_entity_poly.entity_id
_entity_poly.type
_entity_poly.pdbx_seq_one_letter_code
_entity_poly.pdbx_strand_id
1 'polypeptide(L)'
;MKALDELFAYNGKLDLYGLCLILKEINERLNASVHTTTGKIPILHMEKEKDFLQALPDAQVRNLYRIPTLSVKVDPQSMISYKGNKYSVDPRHLGKKLDLQAYEGYLYLYDNTELAAVHAIADKKWNYQEEHYTALTVYALKDDSEEIRQLA
;
A
#
# COMPACT_ATOMS: atom_id res chain seq x y z
N MET A 1 16.81 -7.06 -22.71
CA MET A 1 16.16 -6.30 -23.80
C MET A 1 14.67 -6.66 -23.91
N LYS A 2 14.30 -7.92 -24.15
CA LYS A 2 12.91 -8.34 -24.42
C LYS A 2 11.82 -7.89 -23.41
N ALA A 3 12.11 -7.79 -22.12
CA ALA A 3 11.11 -7.42 -21.10
C ALA A 3 10.63 -5.97 -21.22
N LEU A 4 11.56 -5.04 -21.51
CA LEU A 4 11.20 -3.63 -21.69
C LEU A 4 10.46 -3.45 -23.02
N ASP A 5 10.86 -4.14 -24.08
CA ASP A 5 10.19 -4.11 -25.38
C ASP A 5 8.73 -4.61 -25.28
N GLU A 6 8.50 -5.65 -24.48
CA GLU A 6 7.17 -6.17 -24.15
C GLU A 6 6.34 -5.14 -23.39
N LEU A 7 6.91 -4.49 -22.37
CA LEU A 7 6.23 -3.41 -21.65
C LEU A 7 5.89 -2.23 -22.58
N PHE A 8 6.81 -1.87 -23.48
CA PHE A 8 6.61 -0.81 -24.48
C PHE A 8 5.46 -1.11 -25.45
N ALA A 9 5.13 -2.37 -25.72
CA ALA A 9 4.00 -2.73 -26.58
C ALA A 9 2.63 -2.28 -26.00
N TYR A 10 2.59 -2.03 -24.69
CA TYR A 10 1.42 -1.53 -23.95
C TYR A 10 1.42 -0.01 -23.77
N ASN A 11 2.40 0.71 -24.32
CA ASN A 11 2.52 2.16 -24.13
C ASN A 11 1.24 2.88 -24.59
N GLY A 12 0.72 3.75 -23.73
CA GLY A 12 -0.53 4.49 -23.95
C GLY A 12 -1.82 3.65 -23.89
N LYS A 13 -1.74 2.34 -23.58
CA LYS A 13 -2.91 1.44 -23.51
C LYS A 13 -3.32 1.07 -22.09
N LEU A 14 -2.43 1.25 -21.12
CA LEU A 14 -2.66 0.89 -19.72
C LEU A 14 -2.67 2.13 -18.84
N ASP A 15 -3.53 2.11 -17.84
CA ASP A 15 -3.41 2.99 -16.68
C ASP A 15 -2.30 2.48 -15.73
N LEU A 16 -2.02 3.23 -14.66
CA LEU A 16 -0.95 2.87 -13.72
C LEU A 16 -1.18 1.49 -13.07
N TYR A 17 -2.44 1.18 -12.73
CA TYR A 17 -2.79 -0.09 -12.12
C TYR A 17 -2.57 -1.26 -13.08
N GLY A 18 -3.08 -1.15 -14.31
CA GLY A 18 -2.85 -2.14 -15.36
C GLY A 18 -1.37 -2.33 -15.69
N LEU A 19 -0.59 -1.24 -15.69
CA LEU A 19 0.86 -1.31 -15.87
C LEU A 19 1.54 -2.13 -14.76
N CYS A 20 1.17 -1.90 -13.50
CA CYS A 20 1.70 -2.66 -12.36
C CYS A 20 1.37 -4.15 -12.47
N LEU A 21 0.16 -4.51 -12.91
CA LEU A 21 -0.24 -5.90 -13.12
C LEU A 21 0.60 -6.59 -14.20
N ILE A 22 0.71 -5.99 -15.39
CA ILE A 22 1.52 -6.55 -16.47
C ILE A 22 2.99 -6.66 -16.08
N LEU A 23 3.53 -5.64 -15.40
CA LEU A 23 4.91 -5.68 -14.91
C LEU A 23 5.13 -6.84 -13.94
N LYS A 24 4.17 -7.10 -13.04
CA LYS A 24 4.21 -8.23 -12.13
C LYS A 24 4.21 -9.56 -12.88
N GLU A 25 3.33 -9.74 -13.86
CA GLU A 25 3.27 -10.96 -14.69
C GLU A 25 4.57 -11.22 -15.44
N ILE A 26 5.14 -10.18 -16.08
CA ILE A 26 6.42 -10.26 -16.77
C ILE A 26 7.52 -10.69 -15.80
N ASN A 27 7.57 -10.06 -14.62
CA ASN A 27 8.58 -10.35 -13.61
C ASN A 27 8.49 -11.79 -13.08
N GLU A 28 7.28 -12.26 -12.76
CA GLU A 28 7.02 -13.63 -12.31
C GLU A 28 7.45 -14.65 -13.38
N ARG A 29 7.04 -14.43 -14.64
CA ARG A 29 7.40 -15.30 -15.76
C ARG A 29 8.92 -15.36 -15.96
N LEU A 30 9.60 -14.22 -15.95
CA LEU A 30 11.05 -14.19 -16.16
C LEU A 30 11.81 -14.86 -15.01
N ASN A 31 11.40 -14.62 -13.76
CA ASN A 31 12.02 -15.24 -12.59
C ASN A 31 11.79 -16.75 -12.49
N ALA A 32 10.71 -17.26 -13.09
CA ALA A 32 10.41 -18.70 -13.17
C ALA A 32 11.00 -19.39 -14.42
N SER A 33 11.49 -18.62 -15.40
CA SER A 33 12.06 -19.14 -16.66
C SER A 33 13.56 -19.41 -16.56
N VAL A 34 14.07 -20.28 -17.44
CA VAL A 34 15.52 -20.49 -17.58
C VAL A 34 16.16 -19.25 -18.21
N HIS A 35 17.02 -18.58 -17.47
CA HIS A 35 17.72 -17.38 -17.93
C HIS A 35 18.80 -17.76 -18.97
N THR A 36 18.79 -17.08 -20.11
CA THR A 36 19.55 -17.51 -21.31
C THR A 36 21.07 -17.49 -21.12
N THR A 37 21.61 -16.55 -20.35
CA THR A 37 23.05 -16.42 -20.15
C THR A 37 23.58 -17.36 -19.08
N THR A 38 22.81 -17.56 -18.01
CA THR A 38 23.25 -18.31 -16.83
C THR A 38 22.81 -19.76 -16.88
N GLY A 39 21.86 -20.12 -17.75
CA GLY A 39 21.27 -21.45 -17.84
C GLY A 39 20.47 -21.86 -16.60
N LYS A 40 20.11 -20.89 -15.75
CA LYS A 40 19.56 -21.10 -14.41
C LYS A 40 18.19 -20.46 -14.29
N ILE A 41 17.35 -21.01 -13.41
CA ILE A 41 16.07 -20.39 -13.05
C ILE A 41 16.32 -19.43 -11.87
N PRO A 42 16.08 -18.11 -12.04
CA PRO A 42 16.40 -17.11 -11.02
C PRO A 42 15.78 -17.39 -9.66
N ILE A 43 14.48 -17.71 -9.59
CA ILE A 43 13.80 -17.90 -8.30
C ILE A 43 14.41 -19.07 -7.50
N LEU A 44 14.78 -20.17 -8.16
CA LEU A 44 15.39 -21.33 -7.51
C LEU A 44 16.83 -21.05 -7.07
N HIS A 45 17.57 -20.24 -7.83
CA HIS A 45 18.95 -19.89 -7.50
C HIS A 45 19.03 -18.85 -6.40
N MET A 46 18.11 -17.88 -6.38
CA MET A 46 18.00 -16.88 -5.31
C MET A 46 17.82 -17.57 -3.96
N GLU A 47 16.97 -18.62 -3.86
CA GLU A 47 16.81 -19.38 -2.61
C GLU A 47 18.11 -20.01 -2.11
N LYS A 48 19.00 -20.46 -3.01
CA LYS A 48 20.31 -21.00 -2.65
C LYS A 48 21.31 -19.91 -2.24
N GLU A 49 21.23 -18.75 -2.90
CA GLU A 49 22.15 -17.63 -2.66
C GLU A 49 21.83 -16.87 -1.37
N LYS A 50 20.57 -16.92 -0.90
CA LYS A 50 20.12 -16.31 0.36
C LYS A 50 20.96 -16.73 1.57
N ASP A 51 21.38 -17.99 1.61
CA ASP A 51 22.19 -18.52 2.72
C ASP A 51 23.58 -17.88 2.82
N PHE A 52 24.05 -17.23 1.75
CA PHE A 52 25.33 -16.53 1.69
C PHE A 52 25.21 -15.03 1.99
N LEU A 53 24.00 -14.52 2.24
CA LEU A 53 23.81 -13.10 2.57
C LEU A 53 24.37 -12.80 3.96
N GLN A 54 25.01 -11.63 4.08
CA GLN A 54 25.44 -11.12 5.38
C GLN A 54 24.23 -10.63 6.19
N ALA A 55 24.41 -10.54 7.51
CA ALA A 55 23.41 -9.94 8.38
C ALA A 55 23.09 -8.50 7.96
N LEU A 56 21.88 -8.06 8.28
CA LEU A 56 21.46 -6.69 7.99
C LEU A 56 22.41 -5.67 8.65
N PRO A 57 22.72 -4.56 7.98
CA PRO A 57 23.53 -3.49 8.55
C PRO A 57 22.94 -2.93 9.85
N ASP A 58 23.78 -2.23 10.60
CA ASP A 58 23.38 -1.55 11.84
C ASP A 58 22.15 -0.66 11.62
N ALA A 59 21.32 -0.55 12.66
CA ALA A 59 20.10 0.25 12.62
C ALA A 59 20.36 1.70 12.21
N GLN A 60 21.50 2.29 12.57
CA GLN A 60 21.88 3.65 12.19
C GLN A 60 21.96 3.81 10.67
N VAL A 61 22.55 2.84 9.96
CA VAL A 61 22.64 2.85 8.49
C VAL A 61 21.25 2.64 7.88
N ARG A 62 20.48 1.68 8.40
CA ARG A 62 19.15 1.37 7.88
C ARG A 62 18.16 2.54 8.07
N ASN A 63 18.27 3.26 9.18
CA ASN A 63 17.41 4.40 9.51
C ASN A 63 17.55 5.55 8.50
N LEU A 64 18.68 5.67 7.80
CA LEU A 64 18.87 6.69 6.75
C LEU A 64 17.94 6.49 5.56
N TYR A 65 17.49 5.25 5.31
CA TYR A 65 16.61 4.89 4.20
C TYR A 65 15.17 4.64 4.65
N ARG A 66 14.88 4.84 5.95
CA ARG A 66 13.54 4.60 6.50
C ARG A 66 12.68 5.85 6.29
N ILE A 67 11.51 5.66 5.69
CA ILE A 67 10.49 6.71 5.65
C ILE A 67 10.06 7.02 7.10
N PRO A 68 10.07 8.29 7.53
CA PRO A 68 9.60 8.65 8.86
C PRO A 68 8.17 8.18 9.09
N THR A 69 7.99 7.30 10.07
CA THR A 69 6.70 6.72 10.44
C THR A 69 6.25 7.25 11.79
N LEU A 70 5.00 7.67 11.90
CA LEU A 70 4.34 8.05 13.14
C LEU A 70 3.30 6.99 13.52
N SER A 71 3.26 6.59 14.78
CA SER A 71 2.18 5.72 15.26
C SER A 71 0.98 6.56 15.68
N VAL A 72 -0.16 6.37 15.01
CA VAL A 72 -1.41 7.11 15.26
C VAL A 72 -2.53 6.17 15.67
N LYS A 73 -3.40 6.58 16.59
CA LYS A 73 -4.55 5.78 17.04
C LYS A 73 -5.81 6.21 16.29
N VAL A 74 -6.58 5.24 15.82
CA VAL A 74 -7.90 5.48 15.22
C VAL A 74 -8.90 5.80 16.33
N ASP A 75 -9.58 6.94 16.19
CA ASP A 75 -10.60 7.40 17.13
C ASP A 75 -11.95 6.68 16.92
N PRO A 76 -12.93 6.81 17.84
CA PRO A 76 -14.24 6.18 17.69
C PRO A 76 -15.05 6.65 16.47
N GLN A 77 -14.66 7.74 15.82
CA GLN A 77 -15.27 8.25 14.58
C GLN A 77 -14.59 7.68 13.34
N SER A 78 -13.75 6.65 13.51
CA SER A 78 -12.96 6.04 12.45
C SER A 78 -12.02 7.02 11.75
N MET A 79 -11.36 7.90 12.53
CA MET A 79 -10.41 8.87 12.00
C MET A 79 -9.06 8.85 12.72
N ILE A 80 -8.03 9.35 12.04
CA ILE A 80 -6.72 9.67 12.61
C ILE A 80 -6.46 11.17 12.52
N SER A 81 -5.58 11.68 13.37
CA SER A 81 -5.17 13.09 13.36
C SER A 81 -3.75 13.24 12.82
N TYR A 82 -3.55 14.18 11.90
CA TYR A 82 -2.24 14.58 11.41
C TYR A 82 -2.18 16.10 11.24
N LYS A 83 -1.19 16.74 11.88
CA LYS A 83 -0.97 18.20 11.86
C LYS A 83 -2.23 19.04 12.11
N GLY A 84 -3.10 18.58 13.01
CA GLY A 84 -4.34 19.30 13.36
C GLY A 84 -5.53 19.01 12.46
N ASN A 85 -5.37 18.26 11.37
CA ASN A 85 -6.46 17.81 10.49
C ASN A 85 -6.78 16.34 10.76
N LYS A 86 -8.01 15.93 10.47
CA LYS A 86 -8.47 14.54 10.62
C LYS A 86 -8.67 13.87 9.27
N TYR A 87 -8.39 12.57 9.22
CA TYR A 87 -8.45 11.74 8.01
C TYR A 87 -9.19 10.44 8.33
N SER A 88 -10.17 10.07 7.51
CA SER A 88 -11.00 8.88 7.72
C SER A 88 -10.24 7.60 7.41
N VAL A 89 -10.58 6.52 8.10
CA VAL A 89 -10.09 5.17 7.88
C VAL A 89 -11.28 4.21 7.93
N ASP A 90 -11.15 3.02 7.35
CA ASP A 90 -12.15 1.96 7.48
C ASP A 90 -12.41 1.60 8.97
N PRO A 91 -13.68 1.44 9.39
CA PRO A 91 -14.07 1.07 10.76
C PRO A 91 -13.45 -0.23 11.30
N ARG A 92 -12.96 -1.13 10.42
CA ARG A 92 -12.20 -2.33 10.81
C ARG A 92 -10.96 -2.01 11.63
N HIS A 93 -10.47 -0.76 11.58
CA HIS A 93 -9.32 -0.30 12.34
C HIS A 93 -9.68 0.52 13.59
N LEU A 94 -10.96 0.60 14.00
CA LEU A 94 -11.38 1.32 15.21
C LEU A 94 -10.57 0.91 16.44
N GLY A 95 -10.00 1.90 17.13
CA GLY A 95 -9.19 1.72 18.33
C GLY A 95 -7.80 1.12 18.11
N LYS A 96 -7.46 0.67 16.90
CA LYS A 96 -6.12 0.19 16.54
C LYS A 96 -5.13 1.34 16.41
N LYS A 97 -3.83 1.00 16.47
CA LYS A 97 -2.74 1.89 16.10
C LYS A 97 -2.29 1.57 14.69
N LEU A 98 -2.17 2.61 13.87
CA LEU A 98 -1.70 2.52 12.49
C LEU A 98 -0.36 3.25 12.36
N ASP A 99 0.42 2.81 11.40
CA ASP A 99 1.66 3.45 10.98
C ASP A 99 1.35 4.48 9.89
N LEU A 100 1.58 5.74 10.21
CA LEU A 100 1.36 6.88 9.33
C LEU A 100 2.68 7.35 8.72
N GLN A 101 2.73 7.37 7.39
CA GLN A 101 3.84 7.92 6.62
C GLN A 101 3.33 9.09 5.78
N ALA A 102 4.07 10.20 5.79
CA ALA A 102 3.73 11.40 5.02
C ALA A 102 4.84 11.70 4.02
N TYR A 103 4.57 11.52 2.73
CA TYR A 103 5.51 11.79 1.65
C TYR A 103 4.76 12.14 0.35
N GLU A 104 5.41 12.92 -0.52
CA GLU A 104 4.87 13.33 -1.83
C GLU A 104 3.47 13.99 -1.79
N GLY A 105 3.13 14.65 -0.69
CA GLY A 105 1.82 15.31 -0.53
C GLY A 105 0.68 14.36 -0.13
N TYR A 106 0.99 13.11 0.19
CA TYR A 106 0.01 12.12 0.64
C TYR A 106 0.33 11.59 2.04
N LEU A 107 -0.72 11.10 2.70
CA LEU A 107 -0.69 10.31 3.91
C LEU A 107 -0.99 8.86 3.57
N TYR A 108 -0.10 7.97 3.96
CA TYR A 108 -0.25 6.53 3.84
C TYR A 108 -0.40 5.93 5.23
N LEU A 109 -1.50 5.21 5.44
CA LEU A 109 -1.81 4.56 6.69
C LEU A 109 -1.69 3.05 6.52
N TYR A 110 -0.88 2.44 7.36
CA TYR A 110 -0.62 1.00 7.33
C TYR A 110 -1.06 0.32 8.61
N ASP A 111 -1.76 -0.81 8.48
CA ASP A 111 -1.90 -1.82 9.53
C ASP A 111 -0.79 -2.86 9.29
N ASN A 112 0.36 -2.65 9.93
CA ASN A 112 1.60 -3.38 9.65
C ASN A 112 2.07 -3.26 8.18
N THR A 113 1.80 -4.27 7.35
CA THR A 113 2.15 -4.30 5.92
C THR A 113 0.97 -4.01 5.00
N GLU A 114 -0.25 -3.98 5.55
CA GLU A 114 -1.47 -3.75 4.78
C GLU A 114 -1.74 -2.24 4.69
N LEU A 115 -1.96 -1.74 3.46
CA LEU A 115 -2.33 -0.36 3.23
C LEU A 115 -3.80 -0.17 3.60
N ALA A 116 -4.06 0.50 4.72
CA ALA A 116 -5.40 0.72 5.25
C ALA A 116 -6.10 1.92 4.59
N ALA A 117 -5.38 3.01 4.30
CA ALA A 117 -5.93 4.18 3.65
C ALA A 117 -4.84 5.07 3.04
N VAL A 118 -5.20 5.82 1.99
CA VAL A 118 -4.36 6.87 1.38
C VAL A 118 -5.15 8.16 1.29
N HIS A 119 -4.58 9.27 1.73
CA HIS A 119 -5.21 10.60 1.66
C HIS A 119 -4.27 11.63 1.07
N ALA A 120 -4.78 12.55 0.25
CA ALA A 120 -4.04 13.77 -0.06
C ALA A 120 -3.96 14.65 1.19
N ILE A 121 -2.79 15.24 1.45
CA ILE A 121 -2.62 16.24 2.51
C ILE A 121 -3.34 17.51 2.08
N ALA A 122 -4.34 17.92 2.85
CA ALA A 122 -5.13 19.10 2.58
C ALA A 122 -5.28 19.97 3.84
N ASP A 123 -5.55 21.26 3.64
CA ASP A 123 -5.82 22.23 4.72
C ASP A 123 -7.27 22.14 5.24
N LYS A 124 -8.03 21.14 4.80
CA LYS A 124 -9.37 20.89 5.30
C LYS A 124 -9.29 20.18 6.65
N LYS A 125 -10.09 20.65 7.61
CA LYS A 125 -10.12 20.10 8.98
C LYS A 125 -10.54 18.63 9.03
N TRP A 126 -11.44 18.23 8.13
CA TRP A 126 -12.04 16.91 8.08
C TRP A 126 -11.94 16.35 6.66
N ASN A 127 -11.13 15.32 6.49
CA ASN A 127 -10.88 14.66 5.21
C ASN A 127 -11.52 13.27 5.25
N TYR A 128 -12.72 13.19 4.70
CA TYR A 128 -13.49 11.96 4.61
C TYR A 128 -13.45 11.41 3.19
N GLN A 129 -13.26 10.10 3.09
CA GLN A 129 -13.52 9.31 1.89
C GLN A 129 -14.91 8.69 2.01
N GLU A 130 -15.65 8.71 0.91
CA GLU A 130 -17.05 8.27 0.86
C GLU A 130 -17.16 6.79 1.23
N GLU A 131 -16.21 5.98 0.77
CA GLU A 131 -16.14 4.54 1.03
C GLU A 131 -16.05 4.25 2.53
N HIS A 132 -15.27 5.04 3.28
CA HIS A 132 -15.13 4.89 4.72
C HIS A 132 -16.40 5.34 5.47
N TYR A 133 -17.10 6.35 4.96
CA TYR A 133 -18.34 6.82 5.56
C TYR A 133 -19.43 5.77 5.42
N THR A 134 -19.63 5.21 4.22
CA THR A 134 -20.56 4.10 3.99
C THR A 134 -20.23 2.90 4.88
N ALA A 135 -18.94 2.52 4.95
CA ALA A 135 -18.50 1.43 5.82
C ALA A 135 -18.80 1.70 7.30
N LEU A 136 -18.62 2.95 7.77
CA LEU A 136 -18.92 3.35 9.14
C LEU A 136 -20.42 3.28 9.46
N THR A 137 -21.26 3.71 8.53
CA THR A 137 -22.73 3.66 8.68
C THR A 137 -23.21 2.22 8.77
N VAL A 138 -22.74 1.35 7.86
CA VAL A 138 -23.03 -0.10 7.90
C VAL A 138 -22.55 -0.72 9.21
N TYR A 139 -21.34 -0.38 9.65
CA TYR A 139 -20.78 -0.86 10.91
C TYR A 139 -21.61 -0.41 12.14
N ALA A 140 -22.04 0.84 12.17
CA ALA A 140 -22.79 1.42 13.29
C ALA A 140 -24.22 0.86 13.38
N LEU A 141 -24.89 0.71 12.23
CA LEU A 141 -26.27 0.21 12.14
C LEU A 141 -26.35 -1.32 12.16
N LYS A 142 -25.23 -2.01 11.91
CA LYS A 142 -25.14 -3.47 11.73
C LYS A 142 -26.09 -3.98 10.63
N ASP A 143 -26.30 -3.16 9.62
CA ASP A 143 -27.18 -3.44 8.49
C ASP A 143 -26.54 -2.90 7.21
N ASP A 144 -26.53 -3.73 6.17
CA ASP A 144 -25.93 -3.48 4.85
C ASP A 144 -27.02 -3.42 3.77
N SER A 145 -28.21 -2.97 4.15
CA SER A 145 -29.31 -2.72 3.24
C SER A 145 -29.01 -1.55 2.30
N GLU A 146 -29.56 -1.63 1.09
CA GLU A 146 -29.38 -0.57 0.07
C GLU A 146 -29.91 0.79 0.55
N GLU A 147 -30.91 0.76 1.43
CA GLU A 147 -31.48 1.93 2.11
C GLU A 147 -30.43 2.66 2.96
N ILE A 148 -29.53 1.93 3.62
CA ILE A 148 -28.45 2.50 4.42
C ILE A 148 -27.35 3.08 3.53
N ARG A 149 -27.05 2.43 2.41
CA ARG A 149 -26.07 2.94 1.45
C ARG A 149 -26.52 4.23 0.78
N GLN A 150 -27.83 4.46 0.67
CA GLN A 150 -28.43 5.71 0.17
C GLN A 150 -28.45 6.85 1.21
N LEU A 151 -28.26 6.54 2.50
CA LEU A 151 -28.13 7.53 3.58
C LEU A 151 -26.68 8.02 3.76
N ALA A 152 -25.72 7.27 3.22
CA ALA A 152 -24.30 7.60 3.21
C ALA A 152 -23.99 8.63 2.12
#